data_AF-A0A933U2I9-F1
#
_entry.id   AF-A0A933U2I9-F1
#
_cell.length_a   1.000
_cell.length_b   1.000
_cell.length_c   1.000
_cell.angle_alpha   90.00
_cell.angle_beta   90.00
_cell.angle_gamma   90.00
#
_symmetry.space_group_name_H-M   'P 1'
#
loop_
_entity.id
_entity.type
_entity.pdbx_description
1 polymer ?
#
loop_
_entity_poly.entity_id
_entity_poly.type
_entity_poly.pdbx_seq_one_letter_code
_entity_poly.pdbx_strand_id
1 'polypeptide(L)'
;MSRWLRFVFAVVLAAAPVFAQTPDPAKIQEITQKVNEAIQAKRWGDGVKLLEELLVVQPEVPGTAYNLACLESLQGHVDQGLDWLGKGADWGWGAGYGTIMGNSARMSHADMCKNDADLENLRKDPRFEAVLARITANFTKYETRMKAGEAYAAEPAIYVPEAIKGLAEKPLLVVVHDNGSTKEDVVSGFWKQVADELGFALVAPSAKIPVGATPKEQGMLWYEQLGEYVGSKDAWKIEKPIHDAVKAFKKNDKLDPKRVVLVGDGAAGTLLAFGAGLSSAGLYKAVLGLDGAFEAKLVKEKGPAAAKMGQHAALIVDPTLLHDDKAMAERVQGALTKTLADAKLGALKTWAGEKEDVKVRVKLVADTVKELLAAPPPAPADPGAAPAPT
;
A
#
# COMPACT_ATOMS: atom_id res chain seq x y z
N MET A 1 -31.82 54.49 -22.43
CA MET A 1 -30.90 54.83 -23.53
C MET A 1 -29.71 53.88 -23.41
N SER A 2 -29.68 52.78 -24.18
CA SER A 2 -29.05 52.66 -25.52
C SER A 2 -27.54 52.40 -25.41
N ARG A 3 -26.87 51.45 -26.08
CA ARG A 3 -27.21 50.38 -27.04
C ARG A 3 -25.87 49.61 -27.30
N TRP A 4 -25.93 48.28 -27.42
CA TRP A 4 -25.32 47.45 -28.50
C TRP A 4 -23.79 47.25 -28.67
N LEU A 5 -23.34 45.98 -28.60
CA LEU A 5 -22.72 45.16 -29.69
C LEU A 5 -22.43 43.73 -29.14
N ARG A 6 -23.19 42.69 -29.49
CA ARG A 6 -23.04 41.67 -30.58
C ARG A 6 -21.85 40.68 -30.47
N PHE A 7 -22.25 39.40 -30.28
CA PHE A 7 -21.75 38.13 -30.87
C PHE A 7 -20.29 37.66 -30.63
N VAL A 8 -20.15 36.58 -29.84
CA VAL A 8 -19.57 35.27 -30.27
C VAL A 8 -20.24 34.17 -29.41
N PHE A 9 -21.09 33.34 -30.00
CA PHE A 9 -21.53 32.08 -29.37
C PHE A 9 -20.40 31.07 -29.60
N ALA A 10 -19.60 30.81 -28.57
CA ALA A 10 -18.69 29.69 -28.54
C ALA A 10 -19.52 28.40 -28.44
N VAL A 11 -19.40 27.55 -29.45
CA VAL A 11 -19.79 26.13 -29.33
C VAL A 11 -18.84 25.52 -28.31
N VAL A 12 -19.28 25.44 -27.05
CA VAL A 12 -18.64 24.62 -26.03
C VAL A 12 -18.96 23.17 -26.42
N LEU A 13 -18.08 22.56 -27.21
CA LEU A 13 -17.98 21.12 -27.30
C LEU A 13 -17.66 20.61 -25.90
N ALA A 14 -18.69 20.15 -25.19
CA ALA A 14 -18.55 19.36 -23.99
C ALA A 14 -17.87 18.04 -24.37
N ALA A 15 -16.53 18.06 -24.43
CA ALA A 15 -15.75 16.84 -24.33
C ALA A 15 -16.02 16.32 -22.91
N ALA A 16 -16.96 15.39 -22.79
CA ALA A 16 -17.04 14.57 -21.60
C ALA A 16 -15.63 13.98 -21.40
N PRO A 17 -15.01 14.14 -20.22
CA PRO A 17 -13.77 13.43 -19.95
C PRO A 17 -14.11 11.97 -20.19
N VAL A 18 -13.45 11.36 -21.18
CA VAL A 18 -13.42 9.91 -21.31
C VAL A 18 -12.72 9.48 -20.03
N PHE A 19 -13.51 9.19 -19.00
CA PHE A 19 -13.05 8.45 -17.85
C PHE A 19 -12.49 7.17 -18.44
N ALA A 20 -11.16 7.08 -18.52
CA ALA A 20 -10.49 5.90 -18.99
C ALA A 20 -11.03 4.76 -18.14
N GLN A 21 -11.83 3.89 -18.75
CA GLN A 21 -12.33 2.71 -18.07
C GLN A 21 -11.09 1.98 -17.57
N THR A 22 -11.02 1.75 -16.25
CA THR A 22 -9.94 0.95 -15.68
C THR A 22 -9.90 -0.35 -16.48
N PRO A 23 -8.76 -0.68 -17.12
CA PRO A 23 -8.67 -1.84 -17.98
C PRO A 23 -9.16 -3.10 -17.28
N ASP A 24 -9.94 -3.94 -17.98
CA ASP A 24 -10.48 -5.17 -17.41
C ASP A 24 -9.34 -6.10 -16.93
N PRO A 25 -9.20 -6.33 -15.60
CA PRO A 25 -8.14 -7.15 -15.05
C PRO A 25 -8.16 -8.59 -15.59
N ALA A 26 -9.34 -9.14 -15.88
CA ALA A 26 -9.47 -10.50 -16.40
C ALA A 26 -8.88 -10.60 -17.81
N LYS A 27 -9.13 -9.60 -18.65
CA LYS A 27 -8.57 -9.52 -20.01
C LYS A 27 -7.05 -9.36 -19.99
N ILE A 28 -6.51 -8.52 -19.11
CA ILE A 28 -5.06 -8.37 -18.92
C ILE A 28 -4.42 -9.69 -18.51
N GLN A 29 -5.03 -10.39 -17.54
CA GLN A 29 -4.55 -11.69 -17.08
C GLN A 29 -4.57 -12.73 -18.20
N GLU A 30 -5.65 -12.78 -18.98
CA GLU A 30 -5.79 -13.68 -20.13
C GLU A 30 -4.69 -13.45 -21.18
N ILE A 31 -4.45 -12.19 -21.57
CA ILE A 31 -3.39 -11.84 -22.53
C ILE A 31 -2.02 -12.20 -21.96
N THR A 32 -1.76 -11.86 -20.69
CA THR A 32 -0.47 -12.14 -20.03
C THR A 32 -0.19 -13.65 -19.98
N GLN A 33 -1.21 -14.47 -19.71
CA GLN A 33 -1.08 -15.92 -19.76
C GLN A 33 -0.70 -16.40 -21.17
N LYS A 34 -1.39 -15.91 -22.20
CA LYS A 34 -1.08 -16.26 -23.60
C LYS A 34 0.31 -15.82 -24.03
N VAL A 35 0.79 -14.65 -23.56
CA VAL A 35 2.17 -14.19 -23.78
C VAL A 35 3.15 -15.20 -23.20
N ASN A 36 2.95 -15.62 -21.94
CA ASN A 36 3.82 -16.59 -21.29
C ASN A 36 3.84 -17.94 -22.03
N GLU A 37 2.67 -18.42 -22.47
CA GLU A 37 2.57 -19.66 -23.27
C GLU A 37 3.29 -19.53 -24.63
N ALA A 38 3.17 -18.40 -25.31
CA ALA A 38 3.89 -18.13 -26.56
C ALA A 38 5.40 -18.10 -26.36
N ILE A 39 5.87 -17.42 -25.30
CA ILE A 39 7.29 -17.33 -24.94
C ILE A 39 7.86 -18.72 -24.61
N GLN A 40 7.16 -19.50 -23.77
CA GLN A 40 7.58 -20.86 -23.44
C GLN A 40 7.66 -21.78 -24.67
N ALA A 41 6.72 -21.61 -25.62
CA ALA A 41 6.69 -22.35 -26.88
C ALA A 41 7.65 -21.78 -27.95
N LYS A 42 8.43 -20.75 -27.64
CA LYS A 42 9.33 -20.04 -28.57
C LYS A 42 8.62 -19.46 -29.80
N ARG A 43 7.33 -19.12 -29.67
CA ARG A 43 6.52 -18.47 -30.70
C ARG A 43 6.64 -16.96 -30.58
N TRP A 44 7.85 -16.44 -30.83
CA TRP A 44 8.20 -15.03 -30.57
C TRP A 44 7.28 -14.04 -31.28
N GLY A 45 6.97 -14.27 -32.56
CA GLY A 45 6.04 -13.42 -33.32
C GLY A 45 4.62 -13.40 -32.76
N ASP A 46 4.14 -14.51 -32.18
CA ASP A 46 2.84 -14.53 -31.49
C ASP A 46 2.93 -13.73 -30.19
N GLY A 47 4.04 -13.87 -29.45
CA GLY A 47 4.31 -13.10 -28.24
C GLY A 47 4.35 -11.59 -28.49
N VAL A 48 5.00 -11.13 -29.57
CA VAL A 48 5.02 -9.71 -29.97
C VAL A 48 3.60 -9.18 -30.16
N LYS A 49 2.77 -9.86 -30.98
CA LYS A 49 1.38 -9.43 -31.24
C LYS A 49 0.54 -9.36 -29.96
N LEU A 50 0.71 -10.32 -29.05
CA LEU A 50 0.00 -10.35 -27.78
C LEU A 50 0.46 -9.23 -26.83
N LEU A 51 1.75 -8.91 -26.80
CA LEU A 51 2.27 -7.77 -26.03
C LEU A 51 1.81 -6.42 -26.64
N GLU A 52 1.67 -6.32 -27.95
CA GLU A 52 1.06 -5.16 -28.60
C GLU A 52 -0.43 -5.03 -28.26
N GLU A 53 -1.20 -6.13 -28.26
CA GLU A 53 -2.59 -6.15 -27.76
C GLU A 53 -2.65 -5.71 -26.29
N LEU A 54 -1.68 -6.14 -25.47
CA LEU A 54 -1.58 -5.70 -24.08
C LEU A 54 -1.33 -4.19 -23.98
N LEU A 55 -0.50 -3.60 -24.85
CA LEU A 55 -0.30 -2.14 -24.88
C LEU A 55 -1.53 -1.35 -25.35
N VAL A 56 -2.43 -1.97 -26.11
CA VAL A 56 -3.73 -1.33 -26.43
C VAL A 56 -4.60 -1.21 -25.19
N VAL A 57 -4.59 -2.25 -24.34
CA VAL A 57 -5.40 -2.29 -23.11
C VAL A 57 -4.72 -1.56 -21.95
N GLN A 58 -3.39 -1.57 -21.91
CA GLN A 58 -2.54 -0.89 -20.92
C GLN A 58 -1.41 -0.14 -21.64
N PRO A 59 -1.66 1.09 -22.11
CA PRO A 59 -0.65 1.87 -22.80
C PRO A 59 0.51 2.23 -21.88
N GLU A 60 1.69 2.37 -22.46
CA GLU A 60 2.90 2.88 -21.81
C GLU A 60 3.42 2.07 -20.62
N VAL A 61 3.12 0.76 -20.56
CA VAL A 61 3.66 -0.12 -19.50
C VAL A 61 5.14 -0.43 -19.77
N PRO A 62 6.09 0.00 -18.92
CA PRO A 62 7.52 -0.12 -19.23
C PRO A 62 8.00 -1.56 -19.33
N GLY A 63 7.47 -2.45 -18.49
CA GLY A 63 7.78 -3.88 -18.52
C GLY A 63 7.31 -4.57 -19.81
N THR A 64 6.16 -4.16 -20.35
CA THR A 64 5.65 -4.67 -21.63
C THR A 64 6.54 -4.25 -22.78
N ALA A 65 7.01 -3.00 -22.79
CA ALA A 65 7.98 -2.50 -23.78
C ALA A 65 9.34 -3.23 -23.68
N TYR A 66 9.83 -3.49 -22.46
CA TYR A 66 11.04 -4.30 -22.26
C TYR A 66 10.87 -5.73 -22.82
N ASN A 67 9.74 -6.37 -22.55
CA ASN A 67 9.46 -7.71 -23.08
C ASN A 67 9.36 -7.71 -24.61
N LEU A 68 8.74 -6.69 -25.22
CA LEU A 68 8.74 -6.51 -26.68
C LEU A 68 10.18 -6.40 -27.22
N ALA A 69 11.03 -5.59 -26.59
CA ALA A 69 12.42 -5.48 -26.98
C ALA A 69 13.18 -6.83 -26.94
N CYS A 70 12.90 -7.66 -25.91
CA CYS A 70 13.46 -9.00 -25.81
C CYS A 70 13.00 -9.89 -26.96
N LEU A 71 11.70 -9.94 -27.26
CA LEU A 71 11.16 -10.80 -28.33
C LEU A 71 11.59 -10.35 -29.74
N GLU A 72 11.71 -9.05 -29.97
CA GLU A 72 12.24 -8.52 -31.24
C GLU A 72 13.73 -8.84 -31.40
N SER A 73 14.50 -8.68 -30.33
CA SER A 73 15.92 -9.05 -30.30
C SER A 73 16.13 -10.53 -30.59
N LEU A 74 15.33 -11.44 -29.99
CA LEU A 74 15.38 -12.87 -30.26
C LEU A 74 15.07 -13.25 -31.72
N GLN A 75 14.31 -12.41 -32.43
CA GLN A 75 14.02 -12.58 -33.86
C GLN A 75 15.06 -11.91 -34.77
N GLY A 76 16.05 -11.20 -34.21
CA GLY A 76 17.05 -10.45 -34.97
C GLY A 76 16.55 -9.10 -35.48
N HIS A 77 15.38 -8.63 -35.04
CA HIS A 77 14.79 -7.34 -35.41
C HIS A 77 15.39 -6.21 -34.56
N VAL A 78 16.67 -5.91 -34.78
CA VAL A 78 17.46 -5.00 -33.93
C VAL A 78 16.85 -3.58 -33.85
N ASP A 79 16.37 -3.03 -34.96
CA ASP A 79 15.78 -1.69 -34.99
C ASP A 79 14.52 -1.60 -34.12
N GLN A 80 13.60 -2.56 -34.27
CA GLN A 80 12.37 -2.65 -33.50
C GLN A 80 12.66 -2.89 -32.02
N GLY A 81 13.61 -3.77 -31.71
CA GLY A 81 14.01 -4.03 -30.34
C GLY A 81 14.57 -2.80 -29.63
N LEU A 82 15.41 -2.01 -30.31
CA LEU A 82 15.94 -0.75 -29.77
C LEU A 82 14.86 0.32 -29.62
N ASP A 83 13.92 0.42 -30.57
CA ASP A 83 12.78 1.34 -30.46
C ASP A 83 11.93 1.01 -29.23
N TRP A 84 11.58 -0.26 -29.03
CA TRP A 84 10.82 -0.70 -27.86
C TRP A 84 11.57 -0.52 -26.55
N LEU A 85 12.87 -0.83 -26.50
CA LEU A 85 13.66 -0.61 -25.29
C LEU A 85 13.79 0.88 -24.98
N GLY A 86 13.92 1.72 -26.02
CA GLY A 86 13.90 3.17 -25.92
C GLY A 86 12.60 3.70 -25.33
N LYS A 87 11.45 3.26 -25.87
CA LYS A 87 10.12 3.58 -25.33
C LYS A 87 9.98 3.13 -23.88
N GLY A 88 10.44 1.91 -23.56
CA GLY A 88 10.46 1.41 -22.19
C GLY A 88 11.23 2.34 -21.25
N ALA A 89 12.41 2.80 -21.66
CA ALA A 89 13.19 3.77 -20.88
C ALA A 89 12.45 5.11 -20.70
N ASP A 90 11.81 5.62 -21.75
CA ASP A 90 11.03 6.87 -21.70
C ASP A 90 9.78 6.74 -20.82
N TRP A 91 9.19 5.55 -20.73
CA TRP A 91 8.07 5.23 -19.85
C TRP A 91 8.50 4.89 -18.41
N GLY A 92 9.80 4.90 -18.10
CA GLY A 92 10.33 4.74 -16.74
C GLY A 92 10.98 3.38 -16.45
N TRP A 93 11.16 2.52 -17.45
CA TRP A 93 12.04 1.35 -17.30
C TRP A 93 13.43 1.81 -16.84
N GLY A 94 14.02 1.07 -15.90
CA GLY A 94 15.20 1.53 -15.16
C GLY A 94 14.89 2.00 -13.73
N ALA A 95 13.66 2.44 -13.43
CA ALA A 95 13.31 2.91 -12.08
C ALA A 95 12.95 1.77 -11.11
N GLY A 96 13.78 0.73 -11.02
CA GLY A 96 13.53 -0.39 -10.11
C GLY A 96 14.42 -1.61 -10.31
N TYR A 97 13.92 -2.73 -9.81
CA TYR A 97 14.59 -4.02 -9.82
C TYR A 97 13.68 -5.08 -10.43
N GLY A 98 14.28 -6.09 -11.05
CA GLY A 98 13.57 -7.26 -11.55
C GLY A 98 14.42 -8.52 -11.46
N THR A 99 13.95 -9.56 -12.14
CA THR A 99 14.59 -10.87 -12.27
C THR A 99 14.57 -11.30 -13.73
N ILE A 100 15.64 -11.92 -14.20
CA ILE A 100 15.69 -12.53 -15.54
C ILE A 100 15.04 -13.91 -15.48
N MET A 101 14.34 -14.33 -16.54
CA MET A 101 13.72 -15.66 -16.59
C MET A 101 14.77 -16.76 -16.35
N GLY A 102 14.47 -17.67 -15.42
CA GLY A 102 15.41 -18.74 -15.02
C GLY A 102 16.48 -18.33 -14.00
N ASN A 103 16.52 -17.05 -13.59
CA ASN A 103 17.41 -16.56 -12.55
C ASN A 103 16.61 -15.85 -11.44
N SER A 104 16.68 -16.38 -10.22
CA SER A 104 16.00 -15.81 -9.06
C SER A 104 16.73 -14.63 -8.41
N ALA A 105 17.94 -14.29 -8.87
CA ALA A 105 18.70 -13.15 -8.37
C ALA A 105 18.03 -11.84 -8.80
N ARG A 106 17.64 -11.04 -7.80
CA ARG A 106 17.15 -9.67 -8.01
C ARG A 106 18.30 -8.77 -8.42
N MET A 107 18.15 -8.03 -9.52
CA MET A 107 19.13 -7.06 -9.99
C MET A 107 18.45 -5.78 -10.52
N SER A 108 19.21 -4.70 -10.68
CA SER A 108 18.66 -3.46 -11.24
C SER A 108 18.17 -3.69 -12.67
N HIS A 109 17.14 -2.98 -13.12
CA HIS A 109 16.70 -3.06 -14.52
C HIS A 109 17.84 -2.71 -15.52
N ALA A 110 18.76 -1.83 -15.15
CA ALA A 110 19.95 -1.52 -15.95
C ALA A 110 20.89 -2.74 -16.07
N ASP A 111 21.10 -3.48 -14.98
CA ASP A 111 21.91 -4.70 -15.02
C ASP A 111 21.18 -5.85 -15.70
N MET A 112 19.84 -5.90 -15.63
CA MET A 112 19.07 -6.82 -16.47
C MET A 112 19.37 -6.57 -17.95
N CYS A 113 19.28 -5.32 -18.43
CA CYS A 113 19.58 -5.00 -19.83
C CYS A 113 21.00 -5.43 -20.27
N LYS A 114 21.98 -5.40 -19.36
CA LYS A 114 23.36 -5.83 -19.64
C LYS A 114 23.50 -7.36 -19.69
N ASN A 115 22.75 -8.09 -18.87
CA ASN A 115 22.96 -9.52 -18.63
C ASN A 115 21.88 -10.43 -19.23
N ASP A 116 20.74 -9.88 -19.65
CA ASP A 116 19.65 -10.65 -20.23
C ASP A 116 20.06 -11.19 -21.62
N ALA A 117 20.16 -12.51 -21.76
CA ALA A 117 20.57 -13.15 -23.00
C ALA A 117 19.65 -12.80 -24.18
N ASP A 118 18.37 -12.52 -23.92
CA ASP A 118 17.40 -12.18 -24.97
C ASP A 118 17.77 -10.87 -25.68
N LEU A 119 18.53 -9.98 -25.03
CA LEU A 119 18.99 -8.69 -25.58
C LEU A 119 20.39 -8.75 -26.22
N GLU A 120 20.97 -9.94 -26.44
CA GLU A 120 22.33 -10.08 -27.00
C GLU A 120 22.48 -9.38 -28.36
N ASN A 121 21.48 -9.48 -29.23
CA ASN A 121 21.52 -8.84 -30.55
C ASN A 121 21.49 -7.33 -30.46
N LEU A 122 20.74 -6.75 -29.51
CA LEU A 122 20.71 -5.29 -29.33
C LEU A 122 22.04 -4.77 -28.79
N ARG A 123 22.68 -5.48 -27.85
CA ARG A 123 23.97 -5.07 -27.25
C ARG A 123 25.12 -4.93 -28.27
N LYS A 124 25.02 -5.58 -29.42
CA LYS A 124 26.02 -5.48 -30.50
C LYS A 124 25.87 -4.18 -31.31
N ASP A 125 24.73 -3.51 -31.22
CA ASP A 125 24.45 -2.27 -31.93
C ASP A 125 24.92 -1.04 -31.11
N PRO A 126 25.68 -0.10 -31.69
CA PRO A 126 26.16 1.09 -30.97
C PRO A 126 25.07 1.98 -30.36
N ARG A 127 23.83 1.93 -30.87
CA ARG A 127 22.70 2.71 -30.33
C ARG A 127 22.24 2.20 -28.96
N PHE A 128 22.55 0.95 -28.61
CA PHE A 128 22.16 0.36 -27.33
C PHE A 128 22.70 1.15 -26.14
N GLU A 129 23.94 1.64 -26.22
CA GLU A 129 24.58 2.39 -25.14
C GLU A 129 23.80 3.67 -24.78
N ALA A 130 23.23 4.36 -25.77
CA ALA A 130 22.41 5.55 -25.52
C ALA A 130 21.09 5.20 -24.80
N VAL A 131 20.49 4.05 -25.12
CA VAL A 131 19.29 3.56 -24.42
C VAL A 131 19.65 3.12 -22.98
N LEU A 132 20.74 2.37 -22.81
CA LEU A 132 21.22 1.93 -21.50
C LEU A 132 21.58 3.11 -20.59
N ALA A 133 22.15 4.18 -21.14
CA ALA A 133 22.44 5.41 -20.38
C ALA A 133 21.16 6.04 -19.80
N ARG A 134 20.05 6.08 -20.57
CA ARG A 134 18.75 6.56 -20.07
C ARG A 134 18.20 5.66 -18.97
N ILE A 135 18.24 4.34 -19.15
CA ILE A 135 17.80 3.35 -18.15
C ILE A 135 18.63 3.49 -16.86
N THR A 136 19.94 3.68 -16.98
CA THR A 136 20.84 3.90 -15.84
C THR A 136 20.54 5.21 -15.12
N ALA A 137 20.21 6.27 -15.85
CA ALA A 137 19.80 7.54 -15.27
C ALA A 137 18.47 7.40 -14.50
N ASN A 138 17.50 6.63 -15.01
CA ASN A 138 16.26 6.30 -14.29
C ASN A 138 16.54 5.53 -13.00
N PHE A 139 17.45 4.55 -13.03
CA PHE A 139 17.84 3.81 -11.83
C PHE A 139 18.51 4.72 -10.78
N THR A 140 19.38 5.63 -11.23
CA THR A 140 20.04 6.60 -10.34
C THR A 140 19.02 7.50 -9.64
N LYS A 141 18.00 7.97 -10.39
CA LYS A 141 16.89 8.75 -9.81
C LYS A 141 16.11 7.92 -8.80
N TYR A 142 15.81 6.66 -9.12
CA TYR A 142 15.14 5.73 -8.22
C TYR A 142 15.94 5.52 -6.93
N GLU A 143 17.23 5.22 -7.00
CA GLU A 143 18.07 5.03 -5.81
C GLU A 143 18.15 6.30 -4.95
N THR A 144 18.25 7.46 -5.59
CA THR A 144 18.25 8.76 -4.90
C THR A 144 16.93 8.96 -4.15
N ARG A 145 15.80 8.69 -4.81
CA ARG A 145 14.46 8.73 -4.20
C ARG A 145 14.35 7.77 -3.02
N MET A 146 14.79 6.51 -3.18
CA MET A 146 14.73 5.51 -2.12
C MET A 146 15.59 5.89 -0.92
N LYS A 147 16.81 6.40 -1.13
CA LYS A 147 17.68 6.90 -0.05
C LYS A 147 17.04 8.08 0.70
N ALA A 148 16.39 9.00 -0.02
CA ALA A 148 15.66 10.10 0.60
C ALA A 148 14.50 9.59 1.46
N GLY A 149 13.76 8.59 0.98
CA GLY A 149 12.69 7.95 1.74
C GLY A 149 13.19 7.20 2.98
N GLU A 150 14.30 6.46 2.88
CA GLU A 150 14.92 5.79 4.02
C GLU A 150 15.39 6.78 5.09
N ALA A 151 16.06 7.87 4.67
CA ALA A 151 16.49 8.92 5.58
C ALA A 151 15.30 9.59 6.27
N TYR A 152 14.21 9.84 5.53
CA TYR A 152 12.98 10.39 6.08
C TYR A 152 12.31 9.46 7.10
N ALA A 153 12.29 8.15 6.82
CA ALA A 153 11.68 7.13 7.66
C ALA A 153 12.51 6.77 8.90
N ALA A 154 13.75 7.25 9.01
CA ALA A 154 14.68 6.89 10.08
C ALA A 154 14.19 7.31 11.48
N GLU A 155 13.38 8.37 11.55
CA GLU A 155 12.81 8.87 12.79
C GLU A 155 11.27 8.95 12.68
N PRO A 156 10.51 8.46 13.67
CA PRO A 156 9.08 8.71 13.69
C PRO A 156 8.78 10.16 14.07
N ALA A 157 7.57 10.62 13.76
CA ALA A 157 7.04 11.84 14.35
C ALA A 157 6.39 11.50 15.69
N ILE A 158 6.62 12.33 16.70
CA ILE A 158 6.13 12.11 18.07
C ILE A 158 5.43 13.38 18.56
N TYR A 159 4.22 13.21 19.08
CA TYR A 159 3.45 14.25 19.76
C TYR A 159 3.05 13.77 21.15
N VAL A 160 3.24 14.61 22.16
CA VAL A 160 2.84 14.33 23.55
C VAL A 160 1.93 15.47 24.02
N PRO A 161 0.63 15.22 24.25
CA PRO A 161 -0.28 16.22 24.79
C PRO A 161 0.24 16.79 26.12
N GLU A 162 0.05 18.10 26.34
CA GLU A 162 0.48 18.79 27.56
C GLU A 162 -0.08 18.11 28.82
N ALA A 163 -1.34 17.71 28.77
CA ALA A 163 -2.06 17.07 29.88
C ALA A 163 -1.40 15.79 30.41
N ILE A 164 -0.54 15.13 29.62
CA ILE A 164 0.11 13.88 30.01
C ILE A 164 1.63 13.96 30.11
N LYS A 165 2.25 15.12 29.84
CA LYS A 165 3.72 15.26 29.86
C LYS A 165 4.34 14.82 31.18
N GLY A 166 3.68 15.14 32.30
CA GLY A 166 4.10 14.81 33.66
C GLY A 166 3.80 13.37 34.11
N LEU A 167 3.13 12.54 33.30
CA LEU A 167 2.86 11.15 33.68
C LEU A 167 4.16 10.34 33.73
N ALA A 168 4.31 9.54 34.79
CA ALA A 168 5.44 8.63 34.96
C ALA A 168 5.49 7.54 33.87
N GLU A 169 4.32 7.06 33.44
CA GLU A 169 4.15 6.13 32.32
C GLU A 169 3.07 6.69 31.39
N LYS A 170 3.37 6.78 30.10
CA LYS A 170 2.50 7.40 29.11
C LYS A 170 1.77 6.32 28.29
N PRO A 171 0.43 6.40 28.14
CA PRO A 171 -0.28 5.62 27.15
C PRO A 171 0.13 6.06 25.74
N LEU A 172 0.09 5.14 24.78
CA LEU A 172 0.66 5.33 23.44
C LEU A 172 -0.33 4.93 22.35
N LEU A 173 -0.55 5.85 21.42
CA LEU A 173 -1.27 5.66 20.18
C LEU A 173 -0.25 5.66 19.04
N VAL A 174 -0.06 4.52 18.39
CA VAL A 174 0.80 4.38 17.22
C VAL A 174 -0.08 4.40 15.98
N VAL A 175 0.13 5.34 15.07
CA VAL A 175 -0.73 5.50 13.89
C VAL A 175 0.07 5.31 12.61
N VAL A 176 -0.30 4.28 11.85
CA VAL A 176 0.26 3.93 10.54
C VAL A 176 -0.54 4.67 9.47
N HIS A 177 0.08 5.65 8.81
CA HIS A 177 -0.56 6.47 7.80
C HIS A 177 -0.91 5.68 6.52
N ASP A 178 -1.87 6.16 5.73
CA ASP A 178 -2.17 5.59 4.41
C ASP A 178 -1.10 5.97 3.37
N ASN A 179 -1.12 5.28 2.22
CA ASN A 179 -0.33 5.65 1.06
C ASN A 179 -0.64 7.09 0.62
N GLY A 180 0.40 7.88 0.36
CA GLY A 180 0.27 9.29 -0.05
C GLY A 180 0.19 10.29 1.11
N SER A 181 0.22 9.81 2.35
CA SER A 181 0.35 10.65 3.56
C SER A 181 1.76 10.56 4.17
N THR A 182 2.01 11.36 5.20
CA THR A 182 3.26 11.43 5.95
C THR A 182 3.04 11.28 7.45
N LYS A 183 4.12 11.01 8.19
CA LYS A 183 4.11 10.99 9.66
C LYS A 183 3.75 12.35 10.28
N GLU A 184 4.06 13.45 9.59
CA GLU A 184 3.76 14.82 9.98
C GLU A 184 2.26 15.15 9.85
N ASP A 185 1.63 14.69 8.78
CA ASP A 185 0.17 14.83 8.58
C ASP A 185 -0.58 14.17 9.74
N VAL A 186 -0.10 13.01 10.19
CA VAL A 186 -0.64 12.30 11.35
C VAL A 186 -0.52 13.14 12.64
N VAL A 187 0.68 13.61 12.98
CA VAL A 187 0.90 14.30 14.28
C VAL A 187 0.39 15.74 14.33
N SER A 188 0.05 16.34 13.19
CA SER A 188 -0.52 17.69 13.12
C SER A 188 -2.01 17.71 12.75
N GLY A 189 -2.56 16.61 12.25
CA GLY A 189 -3.90 16.54 11.68
C GLY A 189 -4.96 15.91 12.60
N PHE A 190 -5.83 15.10 12.00
CA PHE A 190 -6.96 14.42 12.66
C PHE A 190 -6.51 13.62 13.91
N TRP A 191 -5.42 12.84 13.79
CA TRP A 191 -4.95 11.98 14.85
C TRP A 191 -4.40 12.72 16.07
N LYS A 192 -3.91 13.95 15.89
CA LYS A 192 -3.55 14.81 17.03
C LYS A 192 -4.76 15.07 17.93
N GLN A 193 -5.92 15.36 17.34
CA GLN A 193 -7.16 15.63 18.09
C GLN A 193 -7.66 14.38 18.82
N VAL A 194 -7.54 13.21 18.17
CA VAL A 194 -7.85 11.91 18.80
C VAL A 194 -6.91 11.64 19.99
N ALA A 195 -5.61 11.92 19.84
CA ALA A 195 -4.63 11.75 20.91
C ALA A 195 -4.89 12.69 22.09
N ASP A 196 -5.28 13.94 21.81
CA ASP A 196 -5.69 14.91 22.83
C ASP A 196 -6.94 14.43 23.59
N GLU A 197 -7.97 13.96 22.88
CA GLU A 197 -9.21 13.44 23.45
C GLU A 197 -8.99 12.16 24.30
N LEU A 198 -8.04 11.32 23.90
CA LEU A 198 -7.69 10.10 24.64
C LEU A 198 -6.75 10.36 25.82
N GLY A 199 -5.98 11.45 25.78
CA GLY A 199 -4.84 11.65 26.68
C GLY A 199 -3.70 10.66 26.37
N PHE A 200 -3.37 10.47 25.09
CA PHE A 200 -2.34 9.53 24.63
C PHE A 200 -1.17 10.26 23.99
N ALA A 201 0.05 9.75 24.18
CA ALA A 201 1.15 10.13 23.32
C ALA A 201 0.89 9.54 21.92
N LEU A 202 1.15 10.31 20.88
CA LEU A 202 0.95 9.93 19.49
C LEU A 202 2.31 9.71 18.83
N VAL A 203 2.49 8.55 18.20
CA VAL A 203 3.68 8.21 17.43
C VAL A 203 3.27 7.77 16.04
N ALA A 204 3.83 8.44 15.03
CA ALA A 204 3.62 8.13 13.64
C ALA A 204 4.94 7.60 13.03
N PRO A 205 5.07 6.29 12.75
CA PRO A 205 6.11 5.81 11.86
C PRO A 205 5.90 6.36 10.44
N SER A 206 6.93 6.27 9.60
CA SER A 206 6.78 6.55 8.18
C SER A 206 7.22 5.35 7.35
N ALA A 207 6.56 5.17 6.22
CA ALA A 207 7.00 4.28 5.17
C ALA A 207 8.31 4.74 4.53
N LYS A 208 8.91 3.92 3.66
CA LYS A 208 10.25 4.19 3.10
C LYS A 208 10.27 4.62 1.63
N ILE A 209 9.14 4.58 0.95
CA ILE A 209 9.07 4.77 -0.50
C ILE A 209 8.36 6.09 -0.78
N PRO A 210 9.05 7.14 -1.23
CA PRO A 210 8.38 8.38 -1.62
C PRO A 210 7.50 8.15 -2.86
N VAL A 211 6.28 8.70 -2.85
CA VAL A 211 5.41 8.72 -4.04
C VAL A 211 6.08 9.56 -5.14
N GLY A 212 6.53 10.77 -4.77
CA GLY A 212 7.17 11.74 -5.67
C GLY A 212 8.69 11.77 -5.58
N ALA A 213 9.28 12.89 -5.99
CA ALA A 213 10.72 13.11 -5.88
C ALA A 213 11.17 13.22 -4.42
N THR A 214 10.31 13.80 -3.56
CA THR A 214 10.55 13.92 -2.13
C THR A 214 9.35 13.45 -1.30
N PRO A 215 9.58 12.97 -0.06
CA PRO A 215 8.52 12.58 0.87
C PRO A 215 7.41 13.63 1.08
N LYS A 216 7.77 14.92 1.08
CA LYS A 216 6.84 16.00 1.45
C LYS A 216 5.93 16.45 0.32
N GLU A 217 6.26 16.12 -0.93
CA GLU A 217 5.48 16.57 -2.10
C GLU A 217 4.20 15.76 -2.29
N GLN A 218 4.30 14.44 -2.13
CA GLN A 218 3.22 13.51 -2.47
C GLN A 218 3.06 12.39 -1.43
N GLY A 219 3.75 12.49 -0.29
CA GLY A 219 3.71 11.50 0.77
C GLY A 219 4.53 10.24 0.50
N MET A 220 4.19 9.20 1.24
CA MET A 220 4.96 7.96 1.33
C MET A 220 4.08 6.73 1.04
N LEU A 221 4.68 5.68 0.48
CA LEU A 221 4.10 4.37 0.22
C LEU A 221 4.77 3.31 1.08
N TRP A 222 3.98 2.39 1.60
CA TRP A 222 4.47 1.23 2.35
C TRP A 222 4.99 0.10 1.48
N TYR A 223 4.44 -0.03 0.28
CA TYR A 223 4.81 -1.01 -0.73
C TYR A 223 4.52 -0.42 -2.12
N GLU A 224 5.31 -0.79 -3.12
CA GLU A 224 5.02 -0.41 -4.52
C GLU A 224 3.95 -1.36 -5.10
N GLN A 225 3.91 -2.60 -4.62
CA GLN A 225 2.92 -3.60 -5.01
C GLN A 225 2.38 -4.34 -3.80
N LEU A 226 1.06 -4.57 -3.76
CA LEU A 226 0.40 -5.22 -2.62
C LEU A 226 1.00 -6.59 -2.28
N GLY A 227 1.44 -7.35 -3.29
CA GLY A 227 2.06 -8.67 -3.12
C GLY A 227 3.43 -8.66 -2.43
N GLU A 228 4.08 -7.50 -2.31
CA GLU A 228 5.31 -7.36 -1.51
C GLU A 228 5.03 -7.52 -0.01
N TYR A 229 3.78 -7.27 0.39
CA TYR A 229 3.30 -7.39 1.75
C TYR A 229 2.40 -8.62 1.93
N VAL A 230 1.27 -8.68 1.20
CA VAL A 230 0.29 -9.76 1.34
C VAL A 230 0.87 -11.08 0.87
N GLY A 231 0.88 -12.09 1.75
CA GLY A 231 1.46 -13.41 1.47
C GLY A 231 3.00 -13.45 1.40
N SER A 232 3.68 -12.33 1.65
CA SER A 232 5.14 -12.24 1.60
C SER A 232 5.79 -12.70 2.90
N LYS A 233 6.81 -13.56 2.80
CA LYS A 233 7.68 -13.91 3.95
C LYS A 233 8.49 -12.71 4.47
N ASP A 234 8.58 -11.65 3.67
CA ASP A 234 9.35 -10.44 3.96
C ASP A 234 8.45 -9.29 4.46
N ALA A 235 7.16 -9.54 4.70
CA ALA A 235 6.22 -8.53 5.24
C ALA A 235 6.75 -7.85 6.51
N TRP A 236 7.47 -8.59 7.37
CA TRP A 236 8.09 -8.06 8.59
C TRP A 236 9.08 -6.90 8.32
N LYS A 237 9.70 -6.83 7.13
CA LYS A 237 10.61 -5.73 6.76
C LYS A 237 9.84 -4.42 6.56
N ILE A 238 8.61 -4.52 6.06
CA ILE A 238 7.68 -3.39 5.87
C ILE A 238 7.09 -2.97 7.22
N GLU A 239 6.82 -3.93 8.11
CA GLU A 239 6.30 -3.66 9.47
C GLU A 239 7.38 -3.10 10.43
N LYS A 240 8.66 -3.38 10.19
CA LYS A 240 9.77 -3.02 11.08
C LYS A 240 9.77 -1.55 11.53
N PRO A 241 9.56 -0.54 10.66
CA PRO A 241 9.49 0.88 11.07
C PRO A 241 8.42 1.16 12.14
N ILE A 242 7.30 0.41 12.14
CA ILE A 242 6.23 0.55 13.14
C ILE A 242 6.75 0.20 14.54
N HIS A 243 7.48 -0.92 14.65
CA HIS A 243 8.05 -1.35 15.93
C HIS A 243 9.26 -0.49 16.34
N ASP A 244 10.07 -0.06 15.38
CA ASP A 244 11.19 0.86 15.65
C ASP A 244 10.69 2.21 16.18
N ALA A 245 9.52 2.70 15.72
CA ALA A 245 8.93 3.91 16.24
C ALA A 245 8.55 3.81 17.73
N VAL A 246 8.00 2.66 18.16
CA VAL A 246 7.75 2.40 19.59
C VAL A 246 9.05 2.34 20.39
N LYS A 247 10.12 1.76 19.83
CA LYS A 247 11.44 1.76 20.46
C LYS A 247 12.01 3.18 20.58
N ALA A 248 11.84 4.01 19.55
CA ALA A 248 12.29 5.40 19.57
C ALA A 248 11.56 6.20 20.67
N PHE A 249 10.25 6.03 20.81
CA PHE A 249 9.49 6.61 21.93
C PHE A 249 10.04 6.20 23.29
N LYS A 250 10.30 4.89 23.49
CA LYS A 250 10.86 4.35 24.73
C LYS A 250 12.24 4.89 25.13
N LYS A 251 12.98 5.54 24.22
CA LYS A 251 14.26 6.19 24.56
C LYS A 251 14.07 7.44 25.41
N ASN A 252 12.95 8.14 25.24
CA ASN A 252 12.68 9.42 25.89
C ASN A 252 11.62 9.31 26.99
N ASP A 253 10.68 8.37 26.86
CA ASP A 253 9.53 8.24 27.74
C ASP A 253 9.29 6.79 28.18
N LYS A 254 8.74 6.60 29.39
CA LYS A 254 8.28 5.29 29.84
C LYS A 254 6.89 5.01 29.27
N LEU A 255 6.74 3.83 28.69
CA LEU A 255 5.50 3.35 28.10
C LEU A 255 4.61 2.69 29.15
N ASP A 256 3.32 3.02 29.17
CA ASP A 256 2.30 2.23 29.85
C ASP A 256 1.95 0.99 28.99
N PRO A 257 2.37 -0.22 29.38
CA PRO A 257 2.18 -1.42 28.57
C PRO A 257 0.72 -1.89 28.48
N LYS A 258 -0.19 -1.33 29.29
CA LYS A 258 -1.61 -1.67 29.27
C LYS A 258 -2.40 -0.78 28.31
N ARG A 259 -1.82 0.31 27.84
CA ARG A 259 -2.49 1.32 26.99
C ARG A 259 -1.64 1.63 25.76
N VAL A 260 -1.27 0.59 25.03
CA VAL A 260 -0.56 0.68 23.74
C VAL A 260 -1.52 0.25 22.64
N VAL A 261 -1.87 1.19 21.77
CA VAL A 261 -2.86 1.00 20.70
C VAL A 261 -2.18 1.20 19.36
N LEU A 262 -2.34 0.26 18.43
CA LEU A 262 -1.87 0.39 17.06
C LEU A 262 -3.07 0.70 16.17
N VAL A 263 -2.98 1.76 15.38
CA VAL A 263 -4.03 2.20 14.49
C VAL A 263 -3.50 2.30 13.07
N GLY A 264 -4.32 1.88 12.11
CA GLY A 264 -4.07 2.08 10.70
C GLY A 264 -5.07 3.06 10.12
N ASP A 265 -4.56 4.05 9.39
CA ASP A 265 -5.35 5.04 8.68
C ASP A 265 -5.43 4.68 7.19
N GLY A 266 -6.62 4.77 6.63
CA GLY A 266 -6.91 4.37 5.25
C GLY A 266 -6.61 2.91 4.94
N ALA A 267 -6.48 2.61 3.65
CA ALA A 267 -6.39 1.24 3.16
C ALA A 267 -5.06 0.56 3.53
N ALA A 268 -3.92 1.19 3.22
CA ALA A 268 -2.61 0.62 3.49
C ALA A 268 -2.30 0.61 4.99
N GLY A 269 -2.60 1.71 5.69
CA GLY A 269 -2.39 1.81 7.13
C GLY A 269 -3.16 0.75 7.90
N THR A 270 -4.45 0.54 7.58
CA THR A 270 -5.27 -0.51 8.21
C THR A 270 -4.68 -1.90 7.99
N LEU A 271 -4.32 -2.22 6.74
CA LEU A 271 -3.75 -3.51 6.40
C LEU A 271 -2.45 -3.81 7.20
N LEU A 272 -1.61 -2.80 7.36
CA LEU A 272 -0.34 -2.90 8.10
C LEU A 272 -0.54 -2.94 9.62
N ALA A 273 -1.46 -2.14 10.15
CA ALA A 273 -1.78 -2.14 11.57
C ALA A 273 -2.30 -3.51 12.03
N PHE A 274 -3.15 -4.17 11.23
CA PHE A 274 -3.58 -5.54 11.52
C PHE A 274 -2.44 -6.56 11.42
N GLY A 275 -1.57 -6.49 10.42
CA GLY A 275 -0.42 -7.41 10.32
C GLY A 275 0.58 -7.28 11.46
N ALA A 276 1.08 -6.06 11.68
CA ALA A 276 2.04 -5.79 12.75
C ALA A 276 1.43 -5.98 14.14
N GLY A 277 0.17 -5.58 14.31
CA GLY A 277 -0.57 -5.65 15.57
C GLY A 277 -0.83 -7.08 16.04
N LEU A 278 -1.38 -7.92 15.15
CA LEU A 278 -1.66 -9.32 15.45
C LEU A 278 -0.38 -10.15 15.63
N SER A 279 0.69 -9.80 14.89
CA SER A 279 2.00 -10.45 15.04
C SER A 279 2.71 -10.06 16.34
N SER A 280 2.24 -9.00 17.01
CA SER A 280 2.85 -8.43 18.22
C SER A 280 1.82 -8.20 19.35
N ALA A 281 0.90 -9.16 19.55
CA ALA A 281 -0.16 -9.05 20.55
C ALA A 281 0.33 -8.89 22.02
N GLY A 282 1.59 -9.23 22.30
CA GLY A 282 2.22 -8.92 23.58
C GLY A 282 2.51 -7.42 23.79
N LEU A 283 2.71 -6.67 22.70
CA LEU A 283 3.03 -5.25 22.71
C LEU A 283 1.78 -4.37 22.62
N TYR A 284 0.88 -4.66 21.68
CA TYR A 284 -0.30 -3.83 21.42
C TYR A 284 -1.54 -4.45 22.08
N LYS A 285 -2.21 -3.68 22.94
CA LYS A 285 -3.44 -4.12 23.62
C LYS A 285 -4.68 -3.95 22.77
N ALA A 286 -4.66 -3.00 21.84
CA ALA A 286 -5.72 -2.85 20.86
C ALA A 286 -5.15 -2.57 19.46
N VAL A 287 -5.87 -3.04 18.45
CA VAL A 287 -5.64 -2.73 17.03
C VAL A 287 -6.90 -2.08 16.45
N LEU A 288 -6.76 -0.97 15.74
CA LEU A 288 -7.87 -0.30 15.08
C LEU A 288 -7.54 -0.05 13.61
N GLY A 289 -8.47 -0.33 12.71
CA GLY A 289 -8.45 0.19 11.35
C GLY A 289 -9.44 1.34 11.19
N LEU A 290 -9.09 2.38 10.45
CA LEU A 290 -9.97 3.46 10.05
C LEU A 290 -9.99 3.57 8.53
N ASP A 291 -11.17 3.40 7.92
CA ASP A 291 -11.41 3.57 6.49
C ASP A 291 -10.51 2.71 5.58
N GLY A 292 -10.31 1.45 6.00
CA GLY A 292 -9.56 0.47 5.24
C GLY A 292 -10.08 -0.96 5.41
N ALA A 293 -9.25 -1.94 5.05
CA ALA A 293 -9.54 -3.36 5.20
C ALA A 293 -8.30 -4.13 5.65
N PHE A 294 -8.51 -5.32 6.20
CA PHE A 294 -7.47 -6.24 6.60
C PHE A 294 -7.46 -7.50 5.74
N GLU A 295 -6.34 -8.21 5.71
CA GLU A 295 -6.27 -9.53 5.08
C GLU A 295 -7.02 -10.56 5.95
N ALA A 296 -8.15 -11.07 5.48
CA ALA A 296 -8.98 -12.01 6.24
C ALA A 296 -8.23 -13.28 6.65
N LYS A 297 -7.31 -13.77 5.81
CA LYS A 297 -6.48 -14.95 6.11
C LYS A 297 -5.60 -14.70 7.33
N LEU A 298 -4.89 -13.57 7.36
CA LEU A 298 -4.04 -13.16 8.46
C LEU A 298 -4.83 -13.07 9.78
N VAL A 299 -6.03 -12.48 9.76
CA VAL A 299 -6.89 -12.38 10.96
C VAL A 299 -7.34 -13.75 11.45
N LYS A 300 -7.71 -14.66 10.53
CA LYS A 300 -8.10 -16.03 10.88
C LYS A 300 -6.94 -16.82 11.50
N GLU A 301 -5.73 -16.64 10.97
CA GLU A 301 -4.55 -17.38 11.42
C GLU A 301 -3.99 -16.86 12.75
N LYS A 302 -3.90 -15.54 12.93
CA LYS A 302 -3.24 -14.92 14.10
C LYS A 302 -4.20 -14.39 15.15
N GLY A 303 -5.43 -14.06 14.76
CA GLY A 303 -6.42 -13.43 15.62
C GLY A 303 -6.77 -14.22 16.88
N PRO A 304 -7.07 -15.53 16.82
CA PRO A 304 -7.38 -16.31 18.01
C PRO A 304 -6.25 -16.32 19.06
N ALA A 305 -4.99 -16.40 18.61
CA ALA A 305 -3.84 -16.33 19.50
C ALA A 305 -3.69 -14.95 20.14
N ALA A 306 -3.85 -13.89 19.34
CA ALA A 306 -3.84 -12.51 19.83
C ALA A 306 -4.96 -12.24 20.85
N ALA A 307 -6.19 -12.70 20.56
CA ALA A 307 -7.33 -12.61 21.47
C ALA A 307 -7.05 -13.31 22.80
N LYS A 308 -6.45 -14.52 22.78
CA LYS A 308 -6.03 -15.24 24.00
C LYS A 308 -4.99 -14.47 24.83
N MET A 309 -4.20 -13.59 24.20
CA MET A 309 -3.27 -12.69 24.88
C MET A 309 -3.94 -11.41 25.42
N GLY A 310 -5.26 -11.29 25.28
CA GLY A 310 -6.05 -10.13 25.70
C GLY A 310 -5.97 -8.94 24.75
N GLN A 311 -5.59 -9.16 23.48
CA GLN A 311 -5.66 -8.12 22.45
C GLN A 311 -7.08 -8.03 21.90
N HIS A 312 -7.56 -6.80 21.70
CA HIS A 312 -8.84 -6.52 21.04
C HIS A 312 -8.61 -5.80 19.70
N ALA A 313 -9.54 -5.94 18.76
CA ALA A 313 -9.48 -5.21 17.50
C ALA A 313 -10.84 -4.69 17.03
N ALA A 314 -10.83 -3.55 16.35
CA ALA A 314 -12.00 -3.03 15.64
C ALA A 314 -11.63 -2.50 14.25
N LEU A 315 -12.65 -2.38 13.40
CA LEU A 315 -12.58 -1.65 12.15
C LEU A 315 -13.68 -0.59 12.14
N ILE A 316 -13.33 0.67 11.91
CA ILE A 316 -14.28 1.74 11.61
C ILE A 316 -14.17 2.01 10.12
N VAL A 317 -15.28 1.94 9.39
CA VAL A 317 -15.25 2.14 7.94
C VAL A 317 -16.44 2.97 7.46
N ASP A 318 -16.19 3.88 6.53
CA ASP A 318 -17.22 4.43 5.66
C ASP A 318 -17.61 3.36 4.62
N PRO A 319 -18.85 2.84 4.64
CA PRO A 319 -19.27 1.81 3.70
C PRO A 319 -19.13 2.21 2.23
N THR A 320 -19.14 3.51 1.92
CA THR A 320 -18.96 4.01 0.55
C THR A 320 -17.54 3.80 0.02
N LEU A 321 -16.55 3.60 0.90
CA LEU A 321 -15.17 3.30 0.53
C LEU A 321 -14.92 1.81 0.30
N LEU A 322 -15.87 0.93 0.66
CA LEU A 322 -15.72 -0.51 0.46
C LEU A 322 -15.97 -0.94 -0.99
N HIS A 323 -17.01 -0.37 -1.62
CA HIS A 323 -17.40 -0.69 -2.99
C HIS A 323 -18.45 0.32 -3.49
N ASP A 324 -18.41 0.68 -4.78
CA ASP A 324 -19.38 1.59 -5.41
C ASP A 324 -20.80 0.99 -5.45
N ASP A 325 -20.90 -0.32 -5.70
CA ASP A 325 -22.16 -1.07 -5.56
C ASP A 325 -22.47 -1.35 -4.09
N LYS A 326 -23.64 -0.87 -3.65
CA LYS A 326 -24.11 -0.98 -2.27
C LYS A 326 -24.25 -2.42 -1.78
N ALA A 327 -24.80 -3.33 -2.59
CA ALA A 327 -25.00 -4.72 -2.17
C ALA A 327 -23.65 -5.42 -1.98
N MET A 328 -22.66 -5.05 -2.78
CA MET A 328 -21.31 -5.55 -2.63
C MET A 328 -20.58 -4.93 -1.43
N ALA A 329 -20.78 -3.64 -1.15
CA ALA A 329 -20.29 -3.02 0.10
C ALA A 329 -20.86 -3.73 1.34
N GLU A 330 -22.17 -4.01 1.37
CA GLU A 330 -22.82 -4.76 2.45
C GLU A 330 -22.26 -6.18 2.60
N ARG A 331 -22.00 -6.87 1.48
CA ARG A 331 -21.38 -8.21 1.50
C ARG A 331 -19.95 -8.17 2.06
N VAL A 332 -19.14 -7.20 1.63
CA VAL A 332 -17.78 -7.01 2.14
C VAL A 332 -17.80 -6.71 3.64
N GLN A 333 -18.68 -5.78 4.07
CA GLN A 333 -18.87 -5.45 5.47
C GLN A 333 -19.27 -6.69 6.31
N GLY A 334 -20.20 -7.51 5.81
CA GLY A 334 -20.59 -8.74 6.48
C GLY A 334 -19.43 -9.73 6.63
N ALA A 335 -18.59 -9.88 5.59
CA ALA A 335 -17.42 -10.74 5.62
C ALA A 335 -16.35 -10.26 6.61
N LEU A 336 -16.09 -8.95 6.68
CA LEU A 336 -15.17 -8.34 7.64
C LEU A 336 -15.67 -8.52 9.08
N THR A 337 -16.95 -8.21 9.32
CA THR A 337 -17.61 -8.40 10.62
C THR A 337 -17.49 -9.85 11.10
N LYS A 338 -17.84 -10.81 10.21
CA LYS A 338 -17.74 -12.23 10.52
C LYS A 338 -16.30 -12.63 10.87
N THR A 339 -15.32 -12.14 10.11
CA THR A 339 -13.91 -12.50 10.31
C THR A 339 -13.39 -12.04 11.68
N LEU A 340 -13.72 -10.82 12.13
CA LEU A 340 -13.34 -10.33 13.46
C LEU A 340 -14.04 -11.11 14.59
N ALA A 341 -15.32 -11.42 14.40
CA ALA A 341 -16.12 -12.18 15.36
C ALA A 341 -15.61 -13.62 15.52
N ASP A 342 -15.35 -14.31 14.41
CA ASP A 342 -14.80 -15.67 14.40
C ASP A 342 -13.44 -15.73 15.12
N ALA A 343 -12.62 -14.68 14.96
CA ALA A 343 -11.31 -14.55 15.63
C ALA A 343 -11.40 -14.12 17.10
N LYS A 344 -12.60 -13.79 17.61
CA LYS A 344 -12.86 -13.26 18.96
C LYS A 344 -12.06 -11.99 19.29
N LEU A 345 -11.77 -11.17 18.28
CA LEU A 345 -11.00 -9.93 18.45
C LEU A 345 -11.88 -8.72 18.75
N GLY A 346 -13.05 -8.61 18.10
CA GLY A 346 -13.97 -7.50 18.29
C GLY A 346 -14.91 -7.32 17.12
N ALA A 347 -15.21 -6.07 16.75
CA ALA A 347 -16.33 -5.73 15.89
C ALA A 347 -15.99 -4.68 14.81
N LEU A 348 -16.82 -4.64 13.78
CA LEU A 348 -16.84 -3.59 12.78
C LEU A 348 -17.86 -2.53 13.18
N LYS A 349 -17.49 -1.26 13.05
CA LYS A 349 -18.35 -0.08 13.20
C LYS A 349 -18.38 0.68 11.88
N THR A 350 -19.49 1.34 11.60
CA THR A 350 -19.64 2.19 10.41
C THR A 350 -19.79 3.64 10.81
N TRP A 351 -19.35 4.55 9.95
CA TRP A 351 -19.62 5.99 10.08
C TRP A 351 -20.02 6.57 8.72
N ALA A 352 -20.75 7.67 8.70
CA ALA A 352 -21.37 8.19 7.47
C ALA A 352 -20.47 9.11 6.62
N GLY A 353 -19.15 9.01 6.76
CA GLY A 353 -18.18 9.71 5.90
C GLY A 353 -18.18 11.23 6.03
N GLU A 354 -17.78 11.91 4.95
CA GLU A 354 -17.63 13.38 4.81
C GLU A 354 -18.87 14.21 5.22
N LYS A 355 -20.02 13.58 5.41
CA LYS A 355 -21.25 14.24 5.89
C LYS A 355 -21.21 14.56 7.37
N GLU A 356 -20.28 13.98 8.14
CA GLU A 356 -20.16 14.18 9.58
C GLU A 356 -19.04 15.18 9.95
N ASP A 357 -19.29 15.96 11.00
CA ASP A 357 -18.31 16.87 11.60
C ASP A 357 -17.08 16.08 12.06
N VAL A 358 -15.87 16.60 11.79
CA VAL A 358 -14.59 16.02 12.26
C VAL A 358 -14.61 15.67 13.75
N LYS A 359 -15.32 16.45 14.58
CA LYS A 359 -15.48 16.18 16.01
C LYS A 359 -16.25 14.90 16.30
N VAL A 360 -17.26 14.58 15.48
CA VAL A 360 -18.01 13.32 15.59
C VAL A 360 -17.10 12.14 15.27
N ARG A 361 -16.30 12.25 14.19
CA ARG A 361 -15.31 11.23 13.83
C ARG A 361 -14.24 11.05 14.91
N VAL A 362 -13.70 12.15 15.47
CA VAL A 362 -12.74 12.11 16.59
C VAL A 362 -13.35 11.37 17.79
N LYS A 363 -14.58 11.73 18.16
CA LYS A 363 -15.26 11.11 19.28
C LYS A 363 -15.51 9.62 19.05
N LEU A 364 -15.99 9.23 17.87
CA LEU A 364 -16.23 7.83 17.52
C LEU A 364 -14.96 6.98 17.64
N VAL A 365 -13.85 7.49 17.11
CA VAL A 365 -12.55 6.81 17.20
C VAL A 365 -12.10 6.70 18.66
N ALA A 366 -12.15 7.80 19.42
CA ALA A 366 -11.73 7.81 20.82
C ALA A 366 -12.59 6.88 21.70
N ASP A 367 -13.92 6.90 21.54
CA ASP A 367 -14.83 6.00 22.24
C ASP A 367 -14.52 4.53 21.90
N THR A 368 -14.26 4.23 20.63
CA THR A 368 -13.91 2.87 20.19
C THR A 368 -12.59 2.41 20.81
N VAL A 369 -11.57 3.27 20.88
CA VAL A 369 -10.31 2.93 21.58
C VAL A 369 -10.55 2.68 23.07
N LYS A 370 -11.36 3.53 23.73
CA LYS A 370 -11.72 3.35 25.15
C LYS A 370 -12.44 2.01 25.38
N GLU A 371 -13.39 1.64 24.51
CA GLU A 371 -14.09 0.36 24.56
C GLU A 371 -13.14 -0.83 24.40
N LEU A 372 -12.22 -0.78 23.41
CA LEU A 372 -11.26 -1.86 23.16
C LEU A 372 -10.33 -2.09 24.36
N LEU A 373 -9.90 -1.02 25.03
CA LEU A 373 -9.03 -1.11 26.21
C LEU A 373 -9.78 -1.53 27.49
N ALA A 374 -11.09 -1.30 27.56
CA ALA A 374 -11.94 -1.68 28.69
C ALA A 374 -12.50 -3.10 28.56
N ALA A 375 -12.47 -3.70 27.36
CA ALA A 375 -12.99 -5.03 27.12
C ALA A 375 -12.21 -6.08 27.96
N PRO A 376 -12.93 -7.02 28.61
CA PRO A 376 -12.27 -8.12 29.31
C PRO A 376 -11.64 -9.08 28.28
N PRO A 377 -10.51 -9.74 28.64
CA PRO A 377 -9.98 -10.81 27.81
C PRO A 377 -11.05 -11.86 27.50
N PRO A 378 -11.07 -12.45 26.30
CA PRO A 378 -12.01 -13.51 25.99
C PRO A 378 -11.86 -14.65 27.00
N ALA A 379 -12.99 -15.17 27.47
CA ALA A 379 -12.98 -16.32 28.36
C ALA A 379 -12.14 -17.45 27.73
N PRO A 380 -11.25 -18.11 28.50
CA PRO A 380 -10.50 -19.24 27.98
C PRO A 380 -11.48 -20.27 27.40
N ALA A 381 -11.15 -20.84 26.25
CA ALA A 381 -11.96 -21.91 25.67
C ALA A 381 -12.12 -23.01 26.73
N ASP A 382 -13.37 -23.38 27.03
CA ASP A 382 -13.66 -24.47 27.94
C ASP A 382 -12.94 -25.73 27.44
N PRO A 383 -11.95 -26.26 28.16
CA PRO A 383 -11.22 -27.44 27.72
C PRO A 383 -12.12 -28.68 27.61
N GLY A 384 -13.34 -28.65 28.16
CA GLY A 384 -14.34 -29.71 28.05
C GLY A 384 -15.33 -29.57 26.89
N ALA A 385 -15.33 -28.47 26.13
CA ALA A 385 -16.24 -28.32 25.00
C ALA A 385 -15.81 -29.21 23.83
N ALA A 386 -16.59 -30.25 23.54
CA ALA A 386 -16.39 -31.09 22.36
C ALA A 386 -16.41 -30.22 21.08
N PRO A 387 -15.53 -30.47 20.10
CA PRO A 387 -15.57 -29.75 18.84
C PRO A 387 -16.95 -29.92 18.19
N ALA A 388 -17.54 -28.82 17.70
CA ALA A 388 -18.81 -28.86 17.01
C ALA A 388 -18.73 -29.85 15.83
N PRO A 389 -19.75 -30.68 15.59
CA PRO A 389 -19.75 -31.61 14.46
C PRO A 389 -19.63 -30.82 13.15
N THR A 390 -18.69 -31.22 12.31
CA THR A 390 -18.38 -30.63 11.00
C THR A 390 -19.39 -31.00 9.93
#